data_AF-A0A3C0ZFY8-F1
#
_entry.id   AF-A0A3C0ZFY8-F1
#
_cell.length_a   1.000
_cell.length_b   1.000
_cell.length_c   1.000
_cell.angle_alpha   90.00
_cell.angle_beta   90.00
_cell.angle_gamma   90.00
#
_symmetry.space_group_name_H-M   'P 1'
#
loop_
_entity.id
_entity.type
_entity.pdbx_description
1 polymer ?
#
loop_
_entity_poly.entity_id
_entity_poly.type
_entity_poly.pdbx_seq_one_letter_code
_entity_poly.pdbx_strand_id
1 'polypeptide(L)'
;IEWFAFRENFPHEKSLDNMNFQKTFLQLVNMQPEGVPIMIENPKDMHRKTNVFIRGNRLSLGAEVQPTVPASLNSFPKGAPRNRLGFAQWIVSKENPLTARTLGNRVWAQLFGRGLVEPLGDMGTQSIPPIHRELLDYLALDLMNTKKWSVKKLIREIVLSGTYKQSSSLNNSNFEKDPQNYYLARGPRFRLSAEQIRDQALAVSGLLSNKMYGPSVMPYQPDGVWMTVYSGESWVKSAGEDQYRRGIYTFLKRTSPYPSFVSFDASSREVCLVDRIRTNTPLQALATLNDPVYLEAAKHLGTIMEKEGNGNLRNGIRVGYKRAMLKDADEKKLKELEHLYQKALVDFSKKPDSAAKFLNEDLAKSNVKVLPSKAAYMLVANAVLNLDEFLTKS
;
A
#
# COMPACT_ATOMS: atom_id res chain seq x y z
N ILE A 1 -7.92 29.33 -10.62
CA ILE A 1 -7.56 29.74 -9.24
C ILE A 1 -8.83 30.15 -8.52
N GLU A 2 -9.17 29.50 -7.41
CA GLU A 2 -10.43 29.76 -6.68
C GLU A 2 -10.33 30.97 -5.73
N TRP A 3 -9.13 31.33 -5.26
CA TRP A 3 -8.90 32.50 -4.43
C TRP A 3 -7.46 33.02 -4.56
N PHE A 4 -7.27 34.32 -4.31
CA PHE A 4 -5.97 34.99 -4.30
C PHE A 4 -5.87 35.82 -3.01
N ALA A 5 -4.72 35.80 -2.34
CA ALA A 5 -4.46 36.69 -1.22
C ALA A 5 -3.11 37.38 -1.40
N PHE A 6 -3.09 38.69 -1.17
CA PHE A 6 -1.87 39.46 -1.17
C PHE A 6 -1.31 39.52 0.26
N ARG A 7 0.01 39.31 0.39
CA ARG A 7 0.71 39.48 1.68
C ARG A 7 1.02 40.94 1.98
N GLU A 8 1.15 41.75 0.93
CA GLU A 8 1.39 43.19 0.97
C GLU A 8 0.35 43.86 0.07
N ASN A 9 0.06 45.15 0.30
CA ASN A 9 -0.94 45.84 -0.51
C ASN A 9 -0.55 45.85 -1.99
N PHE A 10 -1.55 45.82 -2.87
CA PHE A 10 -1.32 45.99 -4.30
C PHE A 10 -0.69 47.37 -4.51
N PRO A 11 0.49 47.48 -5.16
CA PRO A 11 1.16 48.76 -5.28
C PRO A 11 0.31 49.72 -6.12
N HIS A 12 0.03 50.91 -5.57
CA HIS A 12 -0.96 51.85 -6.11
C HIS A 12 -0.38 52.95 -7.02
N GLU A 13 0.94 53.07 -7.16
CA GLU A 13 1.58 54.17 -7.91
C GLU A 13 1.85 53.81 -9.39
N LYS A 14 1.93 54.80 -10.27
CA LYS A 14 2.23 54.59 -11.70
C LYS A 14 3.75 54.56 -11.95
N SER A 15 4.44 53.52 -11.50
CA SER A 15 5.85 53.26 -11.82
C SER A 15 5.99 52.11 -12.82
N LEU A 16 7.14 52.04 -13.51
CA LEU A 16 7.43 50.96 -14.47
C LEU A 16 7.42 49.57 -13.80
N ASP A 17 7.85 49.50 -12.54
CA ASP A 17 7.81 48.29 -11.71
C ASP A 17 6.38 47.81 -11.46
N ASN A 18 5.41 48.73 -11.35
CA ASN A 18 4.01 48.40 -11.10
C ASN A 18 3.30 47.85 -12.35
N MET A 19 3.72 48.24 -13.55
CA MET A 19 3.24 47.61 -14.79
C MET A 19 3.72 46.15 -14.91
N ASN A 20 4.97 45.87 -14.55
CA ASN A 20 5.50 44.50 -14.51
C ASN A 20 4.80 43.66 -13.43
N PHE A 21 4.51 44.26 -12.28
CA PHE A 21 3.75 43.60 -11.21
C PHE A 21 2.32 43.26 -11.65
N GLN A 22 1.61 44.21 -12.26
CA GLN A 22 0.25 43.99 -12.78
C GLN A 22 0.23 42.91 -13.88
N LYS A 23 1.22 42.93 -14.78
CA LYS A 23 1.38 41.88 -15.82
C LYS A 23 1.61 40.51 -15.18
N THR A 24 2.48 40.42 -14.18
CA THR A 24 2.75 39.18 -13.44
C THR A 24 1.51 38.70 -12.70
N PHE A 25 0.78 39.59 -12.04
CA PHE A 25 -0.49 39.26 -11.38
C PHE A 25 -1.52 38.69 -12.36
N LEU A 26 -1.75 39.36 -13.49
CA LEU A 26 -2.67 38.87 -14.53
C LEU A 26 -2.20 37.54 -15.11
N GLN A 27 -0.90 37.34 -15.29
CA GLN A 27 -0.35 36.04 -15.71
C GLN A 27 -0.63 34.95 -14.67
N LEU A 28 -0.41 35.22 -13.39
CA LEU A 28 -0.62 34.26 -12.31
C LEU A 28 -2.10 33.89 -12.15
N VAL A 29 -3.01 34.86 -12.16
CA VAL A 29 -4.46 34.63 -12.02
C VAL A 29 -5.02 33.80 -13.17
N ASN A 30 -4.51 34.01 -14.38
CA ASN A 30 -4.92 33.26 -15.57
C ASN A 30 -4.12 31.96 -15.77
N MET A 31 -3.11 31.69 -14.94
CA MET A 31 -2.35 30.46 -15.01
C MET A 31 -3.25 29.27 -14.62
N GLN A 32 -3.07 28.15 -15.33
CA GLN A 32 -3.67 26.87 -15.00
C GLN A 32 -2.55 25.91 -14.52
N PRO A 33 -1.90 26.19 -13.38
CA PRO A 33 -0.84 25.32 -12.89
C PRO A 33 -1.44 24.03 -12.33
N GLU A 34 -0.65 22.95 -12.31
CA GLU A 34 -0.98 21.80 -11.48
C GLU A 34 -1.02 22.23 -10.01
N GLY A 35 -2.21 22.16 -9.39
CA GLY A 35 -2.42 22.60 -8.03
C GLY A 35 -1.84 21.62 -7.02
N VAL A 36 -0.68 21.95 -6.45
CA VAL A 36 -0.14 21.22 -5.28
C VAL A 36 -0.36 22.09 -4.04
N PRO A 37 -1.03 21.60 -3.00
CA PRO A 37 -1.19 22.38 -1.77
C PRO A 37 0.19 22.62 -1.13
N ILE A 38 0.55 23.89 -0.96
CA ILE A 38 1.76 24.31 -0.25
C ILE A 38 1.34 24.77 1.14
N MET A 39 1.89 24.14 2.18
CA MET A 39 1.70 24.59 3.56
C MET A 39 2.72 25.68 3.87
N ILE A 40 2.25 26.85 4.31
CA ILE A 40 3.11 27.96 4.74
C ILE A 40 2.78 28.31 6.19
N GLU A 41 3.80 28.62 6.99
CA GLU A 41 3.60 29.08 8.36
C GLU A 41 2.92 30.44 8.37
N ASN A 42 2.04 30.65 9.35
CA ASN A 42 1.38 31.94 9.49
C ASN A 42 2.42 33.03 9.82
N PRO A 43 2.26 34.25 9.29
CA PRO A 43 3.04 35.38 9.75
C PRO A 43 2.66 35.75 11.19
N LYS A 44 3.53 36.54 11.85
CA LYS A 44 3.42 36.84 13.30
C LYS A 44 2.09 37.47 13.69
N ASP A 45 1.56 38.34 12.84
CA ASP A 45 0.28 39.03 13.00
C ASP A 45 -0.94 38.10 12.87
N MET A 46 -0.76 36.94 12.21
CA MET A 46 -1.77 35.89 12.08
C MET A 46 -1.56 34.70 13.05
N HIS A 47 -0.65 34.84 14.02
CA HIS A 47 -0.49 33.82 15.06
C HIS A 47 -1.74 33.76 15.95
N ARG A 48 -2.25 32.56 16.15
CA ARG A 48 -3.40 32.32 17.03
C ARG A 48 -2.92 32.22 18.46
N LYS A 49 -3.56 32.96 19.38
CA LYS A 49 -3.43 32.72 20.82
C LYS A 49 -3.96 31.33 21.14
N THR A 50 -3.21 30.58 21.94
CA THR A 50 -3.59 29.23 22.37
C THR A 50 -3.66 29.23 23.89
N ASN A 51 -4.75 28.72 24.45
CA ASN A 51 -4.98 28.68 25.89
C ASN A 51 -5.24 27.25 26.35
N VAL A 52 -4.90 26.95 27.60
CA VAL A 52 -5.31 25.69 28.24
C VAL A 52 -6.82 25.67 28.43
N PHE A 53 -7.50 24.58 28.06
CA PHE A 53 -8.92 24.42 28.34
C PHE A 53 -9.14 23.85 29.73
N ILE A 54 -9.81 24.62 30.60
CA ILE A 54 -10.08 24.22 31.98
C ILE A 54 -10.99 23.00 31.95
N ARG A 55 -10.51 21.86 32.47
CA ARG A 55 -11.20 20.56 32.44
C ARG A 55 -11.61 20.13 31.02
N GLY A 56 -10.89 20.58 29.99
CA GLY A 56 -11.19 20.26 28.58
C GLY A 56 -12.35 21.04 27.97
N ASN A 57 -12.97 22.00 28.69
CA ASN A 57 -14.04 22.82 28.15
C ASN A 57 -13.49 23.93 27.26
N ARG A 58 -13.75 23.86 25.94
CA ARG A 58 -13.30 24.85 24.94
C ARG A 58 -13.78 26.29 25.19
N LEU A 59 -14.87 26.47 25.96
CA LEU A 59 -15.41 27.79 26.30
C LEU A 59 -14.78 28.37 27.56
N SER A 60 -14.09 27.56 28.36
CA SER A 60 -13.43 27.97 29.59
C SER A 60 -11.92 28.00 29.38
N LEU A 61 -11.43 29.17 28.98
CA LEU A 61 -10.01 29.38 28.69
C LEU A 61 -9.25 29.69 29.98
N GLY A 62 -8.18 28.94 30.21
CA GLY A 62 -7.17 29.20 31.24
C GLY A 62 -6.00 29.99 30.67
N ALA A 63 -4.82 29.77 31.27
CA ALA A 63 -3.58 30.45 30.89
C ALA A 63 -3.25 30.30 29.39
N GLU A 64 -2.75 31.38 28.80
CA GLU A 64 -2.16 31.36 27.46
C GLU A 64 -0.87 30.54 27.50
N VAL A 65 -0.64 29.73 26.46
CA VAL A 65 0.53 28.88 26.32
C VAL A 65 1.26 29.17 25.03
N GLN A 66 2.58 29.01 25.07
CA GLN A 66 3.45 29.19 23.91
C GLN A 66 3.89 27.83 23.35
N PRO A 67 4.21 27.74 22.04
CA PRO A 67 4.71 26.51 21.44
C PRO A 67 5.96 25.98 22.15
N THR A 68 5.86 24.78 22.72
CA THR A 68 6.97 24.10 23.40
C THR A 68 6.80 22.59 23.36
N VAL A 69 7.78 21.87 23.90
CA VAL A 69 7.80 20.41 24.03
C VAL A 69 7.55 19.99 25.48
N PRO A 70 7.07 18.76 25.73
CA PRO A 70 6.88 18.26 27.09
C PRO A 70 8.17 18.34 27.91
N ALA A 71 8.09 18.93 29.10
CA ALA A 71 9.26 19.13 29.99
C ALA A 71 9.87 17.82 30.52
N SER A 72 9.12 16.71 30.47
CA SER A 72 9.59 15.38 30.84
C SER A 72 10.48 14.71 29.77
N LEU A 73 10.63 15.34 28.60
CA LEU A 73 11.44 14.85 27.49
C LEU A 73 12.66 15.77 27.28
N ASN A 74 13.43 15.51 26.21
CA ASN A 74 14.59 16.34 25.88
C ASN A 74 14.18 17.79 25.54
N SER A 75 15.10 18.73 25.80
CA SER A 75 14.87 20.15 25.57
C SER A 75 14.66 20.49 24.10
N PHE A 76 14.00 21.62 23.84
CA PHE A 76 13.86 22.15 22.48
C PHE A 76 15.25 22.51 21.90
N PRO A 77 15.55 22.22 20.62
CA PRO A 77 16.88 22.46 20.06
C PRO A 77 17.25 23.94 20.11
N LYS A 78 18.52 24.23 20.45
CA LYS A 78 19.04 25.61 20.50
C LYS A 78 19.00 26.25 19.11
N GLY A 79 18.48 27.47 19.02
CA GLY A 79 18.38 28.22 17.76
C GLY A 79 17.27 27.76 16.81
N ALA A 80 16.53 26.71 17.14
CA ALA A 80 15.39 26.27 16.35
C ALA A 80 14.22 27.25 16.48
N PRO A 81 13.47 27.54 15.39
CA PRO A 81 12.30 28.40 15.45
C PRO A 81 11.17 27.74 16.25
N ARG A 82 10.43 28.52 17.04
CA ARG A 82 9.28 28.05 17.85
C ARG A 82 8.02 27.86 17.00
N ASN A 83 8.13 27.04 15.96
CA ASN A 83 7.08 26.71 15.01
C ASN A 83 7.19 25.23 14.57
N ARG A 84 6.46 24.83 13.53
CA ARG A 84 6.45 23.45 13.02
C ARG A 84 7.83 22.95 12.60
N LEU A 85 8.68 23.83 12.05
CA LEU A 85 10.04 23.45 11.64
C LEU A 85 10.92 23.09 12.84
N GLY A 86 10.94 23.90 13.90
CA GLY A 86 11.71 23.56 15.09
C GLY A 86 11.15 22.35 15.84
N PHE A 87 9.83 22.15 15.81
CA PHE A 87 9.23 20.92 16.31
C PHE A 87 9.68 19.68 15.51
N ALA A 88 9.74 19.77 14.18
CA ALA A 88 10.28 18.70 13.34
C ALA A 88 11.75 18.40 13.66
N GLN A 89 12.58 19.43 13.87
CA GLN A 89 13.97 19.29 14.31
C GLN A 89 14.07 18.60 15.68
N TRP A 90 13.17 18.89 16.61
CA TRP A 90 13.10 18.23 17.91
C TRP A 90 12.70 16.75 17.80
N ILE A 91 11.72 16.42 16.95
CA ILE A 91 11.27 15.04 16.72
C ILE A 91 12.43 14.15 16.26
N VAL A 92 13.24 14.61 15.30
CA VAL A 92 14.36 13.81 14.75
C VAL A 92 15.70 14.09 15.43
N SER A 93 15.68 14.80 16.57
CA SER A 93 16.89 15.11 17.33
C SER A 93 17.56 13.83 17.82
N LYS A 94 18.90 13.84 17.88
CA LYS A 94 19.67 12.73 18.47
C LYS A 94 19.37 12.51 19.95
N GLU A 95 18.88 13.54 20.63
CA GLU A 95 18.47 13.48 22.02
C GLU A 95 17.06 12.88 22.21
N ASN A 96 16.34 12.62 21.11
CA ASN A 96 15.02 12.01 21.11
C ASN A 96 15.06 10.58 20.51
N PRO A 97 15.22 9.54 21.33
CA PRO A 97 15.29 8.17 20.84
C PRO A 97 13.92 7.59 20.41
N LEU A 98 12.80 8.23 20.79
CA LEU A 98 11.46 7.69 20.57
C LEU A 98 11.11 7.59 19.08
N THR A 99 11.51 8.58 18.29
CA THR A 99 11.26 8.59 16.84
C THR A 99 11.93 7.42 16.14
N ALA A 100 13.20 7.16 16.46
CA ALA A 100 13.95 6.06 15.87
C ALA A 100 13.41 4.69 16.32
N ARG A 101 13.07 4.53 17.60
CA ARG A 101 12.41 3.30 18.11
C ARG A 101 11.07 3.07 17.43
N THR A 102 10.23 4.10 17.34
CA THR A 102 8.92 4.02 16.69
C THR A 102 9.05 3.59 15.23
N LEU A 103 9.95 4.23 14.48
CA LEU A 103 10.18 3.90 13.07
C LEU A 103 10.76 2.50 12.90
N GLY A 104 11.75 2.12 13.71
CA GLY A 104 12.33 0.78 13.72
C GLY A 104 11.28 -0.30 13.98
N ASN A 105 10.45 -0.12 15.00
CA ASN A 105 9.36 -1.04 15.34
C ASN A 105 8.32 -1.15 14.24
N ARG A 106 7.93 -0.03 13.60
CA ARG A 106 6.98 -0.04 12.48
C ARG A 106 7.53 -0.76 11.26
N VAL A 107 8.79 -0.51 10.89
CA VAL A 107 9.43 -1.22 9.77
C VAL A 107 9.53 -2.72 10.08
N TRP A 108 9.91 -3.07 11.31
CA TRP A 108 9.91 -4.44 11.79
C TRP A 108 8.53 -5.09 11.64
N ALA A 109 7.48 -4.44 12.13
CA ALA A 109 6.10 -4.94 12.06
C ALA A 109 5.60 -5.15 10.62
N GLN A 110 6.00 -4.28 9.69
CA GLN A 110 5.66 -4.46 8.26
C GLN A 110 6.33 -5.71 7.65
N LEU A 111 7.51 -6.10 8.16
CA LEU A 111 8.26 -7.25 7.65
C LEU A 111 7.91 -8.55 8.37
N PHE A 112 7.65 -8.51 9.67
CA PHE A 112 7.35 -9.68 10.50
C PHE A 112 5.87 -9.89 10.80
N GLY A 113 5.04 -8.88 10.52
CA GLY A 113 3.60 -8.91 10.79
C GLY A 113 3.23 -8.52 12.22
N ARG A 114 4.22 -8.33 13.09
CA ARG A 114 4.09 -7.94 14.49
C ARG A 114 5.27 -7.07 14.89
N GLY A 115 5.04 -6.04 15.69
CA GLY A 115 6.09 -5.21 16.27
C GLY A 115 6.90 -5.93 17.35
N LEU A 116 8.11 -5.43 17.61
CA LEU A 116 8.85 -5.71 18.85
C LEU A 116 8.14 -5.11 20.08
N VAL A 117 7.33 -4.06 19.88
CA VAL A 117 6.46 -3.43 20.87
C VAL A 117 5.04 -3.38 20.31
N GLU A 118 4.06 -3.74 21.13
CA GLU A 118 2.63 -3.68 20.79
C GLU A 118 1.86 -2.89 21.87
N PRO A 119 0.85 -2.09 21.48
CA PRO A 119 0.43 -1.80 20.10
C PRO A 119 1.41 -0.85 19.37
N LEU A 120 1.47 -0.91 18.03
CA LEU A 120 2.33 -0.01 17.22
C LEU A 120 2.07 1.50 17.41
N GLY A 121 0.92 1.86 17.97
CA GLY A 121 0.51 3.22 18.27
C GLY A 121 0.97 3.75 19.62
N ASP A 122 1.50 2.89 20.50
CA ASP A 122 1.85 3.26 21.87
C ASP A 122 3.19 2.65 22.29
N MET A 123 4.14 3.51 22.66
CA MET A 123 5.43 3.13 23.26
C MET A 123 5.59 3.70 24.69
N GLY A 124 4.49 4.09 25.30
CA GLY A 124 4.44 4.59 26.67
C GLY A 124 4.51 3.47 27.71
N THR A 125 4.44 3.85 28.98
CA THR A 125 4.48 2.90 30.11
C THR A 125 3.24 2.02 30.24
N GLN A 126 2.18 2.32 29.48
CA GLN A 126 0.96 1.52 29.43
C GLN A 126 0.97 0.48 28.30
N SER A 127 1.98 0.49 27.43
CA SER A 127 2.14 -0.52 26.38
C SER A 127 2.89 -1.75 26.86
N ILE A 128 2.85 -2.83 26.07
CA ILE A 128 3.58 -4.05 26.39
C ILE A 128 5.08 -3.76 26.22
N PRO A 129 5.93 -4.13 27.19
CA PRO A 129 7.38 -3.96 27.06
C PRO A 129 7.92 -4.61 25.78
N PRO A 130 9.02 -4.08 25.20
CA PRO A 130 9.62 -4.68 24.02
C PRO A 130 10.02 -6.14 24.26
N ILE A 131 9.66 -7.03 23.34
CA ILE A 131 10.01 -8.46 23.39
C ILE A 131 11.54 -8.63 23.43
N HIS A 132 12.23 -7.84 22.60
CA HIS A 132 13.69 -7.79 22.52
C HIS A 132 14.14 -6.33 22.56
N ARG A 133 14.36 -5.79 23.76
CA ARG A 133 14.68 -4.38 23.97
C ARG A 133 16.02 -4.01 23.34
N GLU A 134 17.04 -4.83 23.52
CA GLU A 134 18.39 -4.61 23.01
C GLU A 134 18.39 -4.53 21.48
N LEU A 135 17.59 -5.39 20.82
CA LEU A 135 17.40 -5.35 19.38
C LEU A 135 16.72 -4.05 18.93
N LEU A 136 15.64 -3.64 19.61
CA LEU A 136 14.95 -2.39 19.29
C LEU A 136 15.89 -1.18 19.46
N ASP A 137 16.66 -1.16 20.54
CA ASP A 137 17.63 -0.10 20.82
C ASP A 137 18.76 -0.08 19.79
N TYR A 138 19.28 -1.23 19.39
CA TYR A 138 20.26 -1.36 18.32
C TYR A 138 19.72 -0.81 16.98
N LEU A 139 18.53 -1.27 16.55
CA LEU A 139 17.93 -0.82 15.29
C LEU A 139 17.67 0.69 15.29
N ALA A 140 17.22 1.24 16.42
CA ALA A 140 16.96 2.68 16.57
C ALA A 140 18.24 3.52 16.52
N LEU A 141 19.25 3.15 17.34
CA LEU A 141 20.52 3.87 17.40
C LEU A 141 21.26 3.82 16.08
N ASP A 142 21.29 2.66 15.42
CA ASP A 142 21.97 2.51 14.14
C ASP A 142 21.24 3.24 12.99
N LEU A 143 19.90 3.18 12.97
CA LEU A 143 19.07 3.94 12.03
C LEU A 143 19.42 5.43 12.06
N MET A 144 19.48 5.99 13.26
CA MET A 144 19.72 7.41 13.49
C MET A 144 21.19 7.81 13.22
N ASN A 145 22.15 7.05 13.76
CA ASN A 145 23.55 7.46 13.77
C ASN A 145 24.34 7.02 12.53
N THR A 146 24.20 5.76 12.12
CA THR A 146 25.00 5.17 11.03
C THR A 146 24.27 5.27 9.71
N LYS A 147 23.00 4.85 9.67
CA LYS A 147 22.19 4.81 8.45
C LYS A 147 21.65 6.17 8.03
N LYS A 148 21.75 7.20 8.89
CA LYS A 148 21.27 8.57 8.65
C LYS A 148 19.80 8.59 8.19
N TRP A 149 18.95 7.88 8.94
CA TRP A 149 17.51 7.76 8.68
C TRP A 149 17.16 7.05 7.36
N SER A 150 18.10 6.33 6.74
CA SER A 150 17.82 5.56 5.52
C SER A 150 17.00 4.31 5.82
N VAL A 151 15.69 4.40 5.59
CA VAL A 151 14.74 3.27 5.71
C VAL A 151 15.17 2.10 4.81
N LYS A 152 15.70 2.36 3.61
CA LYS A 152 16.19 1.31 2.70
C LYS A 152 17.34 0.50 3.30
N LYS A 153 18.28 1.16 3.99
CA LYS A 153 19.39 0.46 4.68
C LYS A 153 18.87 -0.37 5.86
N LEU A 154 17.89 0.14 6.61
CA LEU A 154 17.26 -0.60 7.71
C LEU A 154 16.52 -1.84 7.21
N ILE A 155 15.69 -1.70 6.17
CA ILE A 155 15.00 -2.83 5.53
C ILE A 155 16.02 -3.86 5.07
N ARG A 156 17.09 -3.45 4.38
CA ARG A 156 18.15 -4.35 3.91
C ARG A 156 18.77 -5.16 5.05
N GLU A 157 19.10 -4.53 6.18
CA GLU A 157 19.64 -5.24 7.34
C GLU A 157 18.65 -6.28 7.87
N ILE A 158 17.38 -5.90 8.06
CA ILE A 158 16.37 -6.80 8.61
C ILE A 158 16.15 -7.99 7.67
N VAL A 159 15.97 -7.77 6.36
CA VAL A 159 15.68 -8.87 5.42
C VAL A 159 16.88 -9.77 5.15
N LEU A 160 18.10 -9.31 5.43
CA LEU A 160 19.32 -10.12 5.33
C LEU A 160 19.66 -10.86 6.63
N SER A 161 18.98 -10.55 7.73
CA SER A 161 19.19 -11.18 9.04
C SER A 161 18.91 -12.69 9.00
N GLY A 162 19.58 -13.44 9.90
CA GLY A 162 19.27 -14.86 10.10
C GLY A 162 17.81 -15.08 10.48
N THR A 163 17.27 -14.21 11.35
CA THR A 163 15.89 -14.29 11.85
C THR A 163 14.85 -14.20 10.74
N TYR A 164 15.02 -13.28 9.78
CA TYR A 164 14.08 -13.11 8.67
C TYR A 164 14.16 -14.24 7.64
N LYS A 165 15.35 -14.83 7.45
CA LYS A 165 15.58 -15.93 6.49
C LYS A 165 15.17 -17.31 7.03
N GLN A 166 14.65 -17.39 8.26
CA GLN A 166 14.15 -18.64 8.82
C GLN A 166 12.97 -19.18 7.99
N SER A 167 12.82 -20.51 7.95
CA SER A 167 11.64 -21.13 7.33
C SER A 167 10.38 -20.79 8.12
N SER A 168 9.28 -20.47 7.43
CA SER A 168 7.94 -20.29 8.02
C SER A 168 7.16 -21.60 8.21
N SER A 169 7.80 -22.75 7.98
CA SER A 169 7.18 -24.07 8.14
C SER A 169 6.62 -24.27 9.55
N LEU A 170 5.39 -24.79 9.62
CA LEU A 170 4.72 -25.15 10.88
C LEU A 170 5.08 -26.58 11.34
N ASN A 171 5.77 -27.36 10.51
CA ASN A 171 6.11 -28.75 10.79
C ASN A 171 7.41 -28.89 11.60
N ASN A 172 7.60 -28.06 12.63
CA ASN A 172 8.78 -28.10 13.49
C ASN A 172 8.39 -28.08 14.97
N SER A 173 9.29 -28.56 15.83
CA SER A 173 9.12 -28.55 17.29
C SER A 173 9.01 -27.14 17.89
N ASN A 174 9.39 -26.10 17.13
CA ASN A 174 9.25 -24.72 17.55
C ASN A 174 7.79 -24.24 17.49
N PHE A 175 6.95 -24.80 16.62
CA PHE A 175 5.54 -24.42 16.54
C PHE A 175 4.79 -24.67 17.85
N GLU A 176 5.04 -25.81 18.49
CA GLU A 176 4.42 -26.16 19.77
C GLU A 176 4.82 -25.19 20.90
N LYS A 177 6.06 -24.68 20.87
CA LYS A 177 6.61 -23.78 21.89
C LYS A 177 6.25 -22.32 21.65
N ASP A 178 6.10 -21.92 20.38
CA ASP A 178 5.76 -20.56 19.99
C ASP A 178 4.67 -20.53 18.88
N PRO A 179 3.42 -20.89 19.19
CA PRO A 179 2.36 -20.99 18.16
C PRO A 179 2.08 -19.66 17.46
N GLN A 180 2.32 -18.52 18.12
CA GLN A 180 2.07 -17.19 17.57
C GLN A 180 3.30 -16.55 16.89
N ASN A 181 4.43 -17.25 16.86
CA ASN A 181 5.72 -16.71 16.40
C ASN A 181 6.14 -15.42 17.15
N TYR A 182 5.79 -15.32 18.43
CA TYR A 182 6.08 -14.18 19.30
C TYR A 182 7.57 -14.02 19.56
N TYR A 183 8.28 -15.13 19.75
CA TYR A 183 9.73 -15.18 19.99
C TYR A 183 10.52 -15.37 18.69
N LEU A 184 9.86 -15.27 17.54
CA LEU A 184 10.47 -15.34 16.20
C LEU A 184 11.19 -16.68 15.98
N ALA A 185 10.62 -17.76 16.51
CA ALA A 185 11.16 -19.11 16.40
C ALA A 185 11.07 -19.70 14.97
N ARG A 186 10.42 -18.99 14.04
CA ARG A 186 10.30 -19.29 12.61
C ARG A 186 10.14 -18.03 11.77
N GLY A 187 10.20 -18.19 10.44
CA GLY A 187 9.98 -17.11 9.47
C GLY A 187 8.57 -16.51 9.56
N PRO A 188 8.40 -15.23 9.19
CA PRO A 188 7.10 -14.56 9.30
C PRO A 188 6.11 -15.08 8.26
N ARG A 189 4.91 -15.46 8.69
CA ARG A 189 3.81 -15.88 7.82
C ARG A 189 2.55 -15.08 8.09
N PHE A 190 2.09 -14.29 7.11
CA PHE A 190 0.86 -13.49 7.23
C PHE A 190 0.31 -13.01 5.88
N ARG A 191 -1.00 -12.73 5.84
CA ARG A 191 -1.74 -12.25 4.66
C ARG A 191 -1.23 -10.89 4.17
N LEU A 192 -0.95 -10.77 2.88
CA LEU A 192 -0.44 -9.54 2.22
C LEU A 192 -1.48 -8.41 2.23
N SER A 193 -1.08 -7.14 2.23
CA SER A 193 -2.07 -6.04 2.16
C SER A 193 -2.85 -6.06 0.84
N ALA A 194 -4.02 -5.42 0.81
CA ALA A 194 -4.81 -5.23 -0.40
C ALA A 194 -3.99 -4.80 -1.63
N GLU A 195 -3.15 -3.77 -1.45
CA GLU A 195 -2.30 -3.24 -2.51
C GLU A 195 -1.24 -4.25 -2.94
N GLN A 196 -0.65 -5.00 -1.99
CA GLN A 196 0.35 -6.03 -2.28
C GLN A 196 -0.24 -7.23 -3.02
N ILE A 197 -1.44 -7.69 -2.66
CA ILE A 197 -2.13 -8.81 -3.34
C ILE A 197 -2.37 -8.43 -4.81
N ARG A 198 -2.93 -7.25 -5.05
CA ARG A 198 -3.16 -6.73 -6.40
C ARG A 198 -1.84 -6.59 -7.17
N ASP A 199 -0.85 -5.92 -6.59
CA ASP A 199 0.42 -5.65 -7.25
C ASP A 199 1.17 -6.95 -7.58
N GLN A 200 1.10 -7.96 -6.71
CA GLN A 200 1.71 -9.27 -6.96
C GLN A 200 1.02 -10.00 -8.11
N ALA A 201 -0.32 -10.00 -8.17
CA ALA A 201 -1.06 -10.58 -9.29
C ALA A 201 -0.67 -9.93 -10.63
N LEU A 202 -0.57 -8.60 -10.68
CA LEU A 202 -0.10 -7.86 -11.85
C LEU A 202 1.37 -8.16 -12.18
N ALA A 203 2.23 -8.30 -11.19
CA ALA A 203 3.64 -8.59 -11.41
C ALA A 203 3.85 -9.97 -12.05
N VAL A 204 3.23 -11.01 -11.48
CA VAL A 204 3.41 -12.39 -11.96
C VAL A 204 2.75 -12.62 -13.32
N SER A 205 1.68 -11.88 -13.64
CA SER A 205 1.04 -11.89 -14.96
C SER A 205 1.75 -11.02 -16.01
N GLY A 206 2.74 -10.21 -15.61
CA GLY A 206 3.46 -9.32 -16.52
C GLY A 206 2.71 -8.03 -16.89
N LEU A 207 1.63 -7.71 -16.18
CA LEU A 207 0.83 -6.50 -16.41
C LEU A 207 1.34 -5.28 -15.63
N LEU A 208 2.04 -5.47 -14.51
CA LEU A 208 2.42 -4.39 -13.61
C LEU A 208 3.23 -3.28 -14.32
N SER A 209 2.72 -2.05 -14.28
CA SER A 209 3.45 -0.88 -14.78
C SER A 209 4.49 -0.41 -13.76
N ASN A 210 5.71 -0.16 -14.24
CA ASN A 210 6.82 0.39 -13.46
C ASN A 210 6.83 1.93 -13.39
N LYS A 211 5.80 2.60 -13.93
CA LYS A 211 5.70 4.06 -13.96
C LYS A 211 5.60 4.66 -12.57
N MET A 212 6.61 5.46 -12.23
CA MET A 212 6.70 6.22 -10.98
C MET A 212 6.19 7.65 -11.17
N TYR A 213 5.73 8.24 -10.07
CA TYR A 213 5.25 9.63 -9.95
C TYR A 213 4.00 9.93 -10.80
N GLY A 214 3.55 11.18 -10.82
CA GLY A 214 2.33 11.57 -11.52
C GLY A 214 1.05 11.28 -10.74
N PRO A 215 -0.11 11.55 -11.35
CA PRO A 215 -1.40 11.54 -10.67
C PRO A 215 -1.85 10.12 -10.29
N SER A 216 -2.87 10.07 -9.44
CA SER A 216 -3.58 8.83 -9.13
C SER A 216 -4.32 8.29 -10.36
N VAL A 217 -4.56 6.98 -10.38
CA VAL A 217 -5.23 6.26 -11.46
C VAL A 217 -6.49 5.57 -10.97
N MET A 218 -7.39 5.28 -11.89
CA MET A 218 -8.67 4.62 -11.67
C MET A 218 -8.68 3.31 -12.47
N PRO A 219 -8.20 2.19 -11.88
CA PRO A 219 -8.30 0.86 -12.50
C PRO A 219 -9.75 0.47 -12.78
N TYR A 220 -9.99 -0.67 -13.42
CA TYR A 220 -11.35 -1.17 -13.58
C TYR A 220 -12.09 -1.25 -12.23
N GLN A 221 -13.33 -0.75 -12.21
CA GLN A 221 -14.30 -0.87 -11.12
C GLN A 221 -15.67 -1.15 -11.77
N PRO A 222 -16.52 -2.00 -11.16
CA PRO A 222 -17.90 -2.15 -11.62
C PRO A 222 -18.68 -0.83 -11.57
N ASP A 223 -19.61 -0.67 -12.52
CA ASP A 223 -20.51 0.48 -12.55
C ASP A 223 -21.40 0.54 -11.30
N GLY A 224 -21.82 1.74 -10.92
CA GLY A 224 -22.76 1.97 -9.80
C GLY A 224 -22.14 1.91 -8.40
N VAL A 225 -20.84 1.61 -8.28
CA VAL A 225 -20.16 1.61 -6.97
C VAL A 225 -19.84 3.04 -6.51
N TRP A 226 -19.29 3.88 -7.40
CA TRP A 226 -19.06 5.28 -7.09
C TRP A 226 -20.29 6.10 -7.47
N MET A 227 -21.07 6.50 -6.47
CA MET A 227 -22.14 7.48 -6.60
C MET A 227 -21.71 8.82 -6.00
N THR A 228 -21.90 9.91 -6.75
CA THR A 228 -21.49 11.27 -6.36
C THR A 228 -22.73 12.15 -6.35
N VAL A 229 -23.16 12.59 -5.14
CA VAL A 229 -24.40 13.37 -4.97
C VAL A 229 -24.17 14.88 -5.17
N TYR A 230 -22.94 15.36 -4.95
CA TYR A 230 -22.63 16.79 -4.86
C TYR A 230 -21.52 17.27 -5.81
N SER A 231 -20.91 16.38 -6.60
CA SER A 231 -19.92 16.77 -7.63
C SER A 231 -20.20 16.00 -8.92
N GLY A 232 -19.85 16.60 -10.07
CA GLY A 232 -19.93 15.96 -11.38
C GLY A 232 -18.82 14.94 -11.65
N GLU A 233 -18.02 14.57 -10.64
CA GLU A 233 -16.92 13.62 -10.77
C GLU A 233 -17.41 12.18 -10.82
N SER A 234 -16.77 11.36 -11.64
CA SER A 234 -17.11 9.96 -11.86
C SER A 234 -15.86 9.08 -11.97
N TRP A 235 -16.05 7.76 -11.82
CA TRP A 235 -14.96 6.80 -12.01
C TRP A 235 -14.63 6.69 -13.49
N VAL A 236 -13.64 7.45 -13.95
CA VAL A 236 -13.17 7.35 -15.33
C VAL A 236 -12.04 6.33 -15.39
N LYS A 237 -12.37 5.13 -15.88
CA LYS A 237 -11.38 4.05 -16.05
C LYS A 237 -10.17 4.56 -16.82
N SER A 238 -8.99 4.48 -16.20
CA SER A 238 -7.73 4.90 -16.82
C SER A 238 -7.45 4.10 -18.10
N ALA A 239 -6.68 4.65 -19.04
CA ALA A 239 -6.37 3.98 -20.31
C ALA A 239 -4.96 3.39 -20.30
N GLY A 240 -4.73 2.36 -21.12
CA GLY A 240 -3.40 1.79 -21.36
C GLY A 240 -2.70 1.29 -20.09
N GLU A 241 -1.40 1.61 -19.97
CA GLU A 241 -0.57 1.18 -18.84
C GLU A 241 -1.07 1.68 -17.48
N ASP A 242 -1.83 2.78 -17.46
CA ASP A 242 -2.26 3.42 -16.21
C ASP A 242 -3.28 2.56 -15.45
N GLN A 243 -3.95 1.61 -16.11
CA GLN A 243 -4.81 0.61 -15.47
C GLN A 243 -4.03 -0.33 -14.54
N TYR A 244 -2.75 -0.57 -14.84
CA TYR A 244 -1.93 -1.59 -14.18
C TYR A 244 -0.83 -0.99 -13.31
N ARG A 245 -0.95 0.29 -12.92
CA ARG A 245 -0.02 0.87 -11.94
C ARG A 245 -0.18 0.24 -10.58
N ARG A 246 0.87 0.35 -9.78
CA ARG A 246 0.91 -0.08 -8.38
C ARG A 246 -0.27 0.49 -7.59
N GLY A 247 -0.81 -0.31 -6.66
CA GLY A 247 -1.98 0.05 -5.85
C GLY A 247 -1.81 1.32 -5.03
N ILE A 248 -0.56 1.74 -4.76
CA ILE A 248 -0.26 3.03 -4.13
C ILE A 248 -0.71 4.26 -4.95
N TYR A 249 -0.92 4.09 -6.26
CA TYR A 249 -1.42 5.12 -7.17
C TYR A 249 -2.94 5.02 -7.38
N THR A 250 -3.61 4.00 -6.85
CA THR A 250 -5.07 3.87 -7.01
C THR A 250 -5.76 5.02 -6.29
N PHE A 251 -6.61 5.74 -7.02
CA PHE A 251 -7.41 6.82 -6.48
C PHE A 251 -8.30 6.33 -5.34
N LEU A 252 -8.27 7.05 -4.23
CA LEU A 252 -9.05 6.72 -3.04
C LEU A 252 -9.97 7.89 -2.71
N LYS A 253 -11.27 7.64 -2.80
CA LYS A 253 -12.29 8.55 -2.28
C LYS A 253 -12.72 8.09 -0.88
N ARG A 254 -12.63 8.99 0.10
CA ARG A 254 -12.91 8.70 1.52
C ARG A 254 -14.26 8.02 1.74
N THR A 255 -15.30 8.43 1.00
CA THR A 255 -16.67 7.90 1.14
C THR A 255 -17.01 6.73 0.20
N SER A 256 -16.13 6.40 -0.74
CA SER A 256 -16.32 5.28 -1.68
C SER A 256 -14.96 4.74 -2.10
N PRO A 257 -14.25 4.02 -1.21
CA PRO A 257 -12.94 3.47 -1.51
C PRO A 257 -12.99 2.42 -2.62
N TYR A 258 -11.83 2.06 -3.18
CA TYR A 258 -11.75 1.03 -4.20
C TYR A 258 -12.22 -0.34 -3.65
N PRO A 259 -13.21 -1.02 -4.25
CA PRO A 259 -13.92 -2.14 -3.61
C PRO A 259 -13.04 -3.32 -3.27
N SER A 260 -12.16 -3.71 -4.20
CA SER A 260 -11.20 -4.79 -3.99
C SER A 260 -10.32 -4.50 -2.77
N PHE A 261 -9.96 -3.24 -2.53
CA PHE A 261 -9.14 -2.88 -1.38
C PHE A 261 -9.89 -3.00 -0.06
N VAL A 262 -11.18 -2.62 -0.03
CA VAL A 262 -12.03 -2.76 1.16
C VAL A 262 -12.17 -4.23 1.55
N SER A 263 -12.37 -5.13 0.57
CA SER A 263 -12.45 -6.57 0.81
C SER A 263 -11.21 -7.12 1.50
N PHE A 264 -10.02 -6.54 1.25
CA PHE A 264 -8.72 -6.94 1.83
C PHE A 264 -8.25 -6.01 2.96
N ASP A 265 -9.18 -5.51 3.78
CA ASP A 265 -8.92 -4.72 5.00
C ASP A 265 -8.16 -3.39 4.78
N ALA A 266 -8.26 -2.78 3.60
CA ALA A 266 -7.75 -1.42 3.42
C ALA A 266 -8.61 -0.40 4.16
N SER A 267 -7.97 0.66 4.66
CA SER A 267 -8.65 1.75 5.35
C SER A 267 -9.51 2.59 4.40
N SER A 268 -10.70 3.00 4.86
CA SER A 268 -11.51 4.05 4.22
C SER A 268 -10.84 5.42 4.25
N ARG A 269 -9.78 5.60 5.06
CA ARG A 269 -9.12 6.89 5.37
C ARG A 269 -10.03 7.92 6.04
N GLU A 270 -11.15 7.50 6.59
CA GLU A 270 -11.99 8.33 7.47
C GLU A 270 -11.34 8.57 8.82
N VAL A 271 -10.60 7.56 9.29
CA VAL A 271 -9.82 7.60 10.52
C VAL A 271 -8.36 7.25 10.23
N CYS A 272 -7.44 7.87 10.97
CA CYS A 272 -6.04 7.51 10.92
C CYS A 272 -5.83 6.15 11.60
N LEU A 273 -5.24 5.20 10.87
CA LEU A 273 -4.89 3.88 11.40
C LEU A 273 -3.38 3.76 11.52
N VAL A 274 -2.91 3.32 12.70
CA VAL A 274 -1.50 3.00 12.92
C VAL A 274 -1.19 1.57 12.48
N ASP A 275 -2.15 0.67 12.62
CA ASP A 275 -2.09 -0.70 12.15
C ASP A 275 -3.38 -1.08 11.42
N ARG A 276 -3.28 -1.99 10.46
CA ARG A 276 -4.43 -2.50 9.70
C ARG A 276 -4.76 -3.89 10.21
N ILE A 277 -6.05 -4.13 10.47
CA ILE A 277 -6.53 -5.47 10.79
C ILE A 277 -6.19 -6.45 9.65
N ARG A 278 -6.03 -7.72 10.00
CA ARG A 278 -5.83 -8.79 9.04
C ARG A 278 -6.85 -9.88 9.24
N THR A 279 -7.82 -9.91 8.34
CA THR A 279 -8.84 -10.95 8.29
C THR A 279 -8.54 -11.93 7.15
N ASN A 280 -9.08 -13.14 7.27
CA ASN A 280 -9.14 -14.13 6.22
C ASN A 280 -10.59 -14.59 6.11
N THR A 281 -11.32 -14.11 5.10
CA THR A 281 -12.76 -14.36 4.96
C THR A 281 -13.06 -15.07 3.64
N PRO A 282 -14.14 -15.86 3.57
CA PRO A 282 -14.57 -16.46 2.30
C PRO A 282 -14.81 -15.43 1.19
N LEU A 283 -15.26 -14.22 1.54
CA LEU A 283 -15.49 -13.13 0.59
C LEU A 283 -14.19 -12.67 -0.09
N GLN A 284 -13.06 -12.70 0.63
CA GLN A 284 -11.75 -12.39 0.06
C GLN A 284 -11.34 -13.40 -1.01
N ALA A 285 -11.54 -14.70 -0.74
CA ALA A 285 -11.30 -15.75 -1.73
C ALA A 285 -12.21 -15.60 -2.96
N LEU A 286 -13.48 -15.22 -2.76
CA LEU A 286 -14.39 -14.92 -3.86
C LEU A 286 -13.97 -13.67 -4.64
N ALA A 287 -13.40 -12.66 -3.99
CA ALA A 287 -12.89 -11.48 -4.67
C ALA A 287 -11.73 -11.83 -5.61
N THR A 288 -10.75 -12.63 -5.16
CA THR A 288 -9.63 -13.07 -6.00
C THR A 288 -10.04 -14.02 -7.13
N LEU A 289 -11.13 -14.76 -6.97
CA LEU A 289 -11.68 -15.59 -8.05
C LEU A 289 -12.44 -14.79 -9.11
N ASN A 290 -13.16 -13.73 -8.72
CA ASN A 290 -14.19 -13.13 -9.58
C ASN A 290 -13.93 -11.67 -9.97
N ASP A 291 -13.13 -10.91 -9.23
CA ASP A 291 -12.87 -9.51 -9.57
C ASP A 291 -12.09 -9.44 -10.90
N PRO A 292 -12.54 -8.59 -11.86
CA PRO A 292 -11.94 -8.53 -13.19
C PRO A 292 -10.43 -8.29 -13.22
N VAL A 293 -9.87 -7.61 -12.21
CA VAL A 293 -8.41 -7.40 -12.13
C VAL A 293 -7.66 -8.73 -11.98
N TYR A 294 -8.17 -9.68 -11.18
CA TYR A 294 -7.53 -10.98 -11.00
C TYR A 294 -7.83 -11.94 -12.14
N LEU A 295 -9.01 -11.83 -12.78
CA LEU A 295 -9.33 -12.60 -13.99
C LEU A 295 -8.42 -12.19 -15.16
N GLU A 296 -8.19 -10.89 -15.35
CA GLU A 296 -7.27 -10.39 -16.36
C GLU A 296 -5.82 -10.82 -16.08
N ALA A 297 -5.37 -10.71 -14.83
CA ALA A 297 -4.07 -11.25 -14.43
C ALA A 297 -3.96 -12.76 -14.69
N ALA A 298 -5.01 -13.53 -14.38
CA ALA A 298 -5.05 -14.97 -14.64
C ALA A 298 -4.99 -15.28 -16.15
N LYS A 299 -5.68 -14.52 -16.99
CA LYS A 299 -5.64 -14.67 -18.45
C LYS A 299 -4.22 -14.48 -19.00
N HIS A 300 -3.55 -13.43 -18.54
CA HIS A 300 -2.17 -13.13 -18.95
C HIS A 300 -1.18 -14.16 -18.42
N LEU A 301 -1.32 -14.59 -17.16
CA LEU A 301 -0.50 -15.67 -16.60
C LEU A 301 -0.73 -17.00 -17.35
N GLY A 302 -1.97 -17.33 -17.70
CA GLY A 302 -2.31 -18.52 -18.49
C GLY A 302 -1.65 -18.50 -19.88
N THR A 303 -1.58 -17.33 -20.51
CA THR A 303 -0.88 -17.15 -21.80
C THR A 303 0.63 -17.36 -21.66
N ILE A 304 1.23 -16.89 -20.56
CA ILE A 304 2.64 -17.13 -20.23
C ILE A 304 2.89 -18.64 -20.04
N MET A 305 2.01 -19.32 -19.29
CA MET A 305 2.10 -20.77 -19.05
C MET A 305 2.03 -21.57 -20.35
N GLU A 306 1.10 -21.23 -21.25
CA GLU A 306 0.96 -21.89 -22.55
C GLU A 306 2.22 -21.69 -23.40
N LYS A 307 2.70 -20.44 -23.50
CA LYS A 307 3.87 -20.08 -24.33
C LYS A 307 5.16 -20.72 -23.82
N GLU A 308 5.47 -20.56 -22.53
CA GLU A 308 6.71 -21.08 -21.94
C GLU A 308 6.64 -22.59 -21.65
N GLY A 309 5.44 -23.18 -21.67
CA GLY A 309 5.23 -24.61 -21.62
C GLY A 309 5.78 -25.35 -22.83
N ASN A 310 5.97 -24.68 -23.98
CA ASN A 310 6.49 -25.25 -25.23
C ASN A 310 5.74 -26.54 -25.65
N GLY A 311 4.41 -26.52 -25.58
CA GLY A 311 3.55 -27.67 -25.91
C GLY A 311 3.44 -28.75 -24.82
N ASN A 312 4.15 -28.60 -23.70
CA ASN A 312 4.04 -29.50 -22.56
C ASN A 312 3.23 -28.84 -21.42
N LEU A 313 2.03 -29.37 -21.16
CA LEU A 313 1.11 -28.87 -20.13
C LEU A 313 1.77 -28.80 -18.74
N ARG A 314 2.40 -29.91 -18.33
CA ARG A 314 3.06 -30.01 -17.02
C ARG A 314 4.13 -28.94 -16.85
N ASN A 315 4.91 -28.71 -17.90
CA ASN A 315 5.92 -27.67 -17.91
C ASN A 315 5.29 -26.27 -17.81
N GLY A 316 4.22 -26.00 -18.56
CA GLY A 316 3.49 -24.73 -18.49
C GLY A 316 2.94 -24.44 -17.08
N ILE A 317 2.33 -25.44 -16.44
CA ILE A 317 1.85 -25.34 -15.06
C ILE A 317 2.99 -25.06 -14.08
N ARG A 318 4.12 -25.79 -14.22
CA ARG A 318 5.31 -25.58 -13.40
C ARG A 318 5.86 -24.16 -13.55
N VAL A 319 5.91 -23.62 -14.78
CA VAL A 319 6.33 -22.24 -15.03
C VAL A 319 5.40 -21.25 -14.30
N GLY A 320 4.08 -21.39 -14.47
CA GLY A 320 3.11 -20.51 -13.81
C GLY A 320 3.22 -20.54 -12.29
N TYR A 321 3.29 -21.75 -11.71
CA TYR A 321 3.45 -21.92 -10.26
C TYR A 321 4.76 -21.31 -9.75
N LYS A 322 5.89 -21.59 -10.43
CA LYS A 322 7.20 -21.06 -10.05
C LYS A 322 7.25 -19.54 -10.13
N ARG A 323 6.59 -18.96 -11.13
CA ARG A 323 6.46 -17.51 -11.27
C ARG A 323 5.63 -16.89 -10.16
N ALA A 324 4.55 -17.56 -9.75
CA ALA A 324 3.65 -17.09 -8.69
C ALA A 324 4.25 -17.24 -7.28
N MET A 325 4.92 -18.36 -7.00
CA MET A 325 5.36 -18.74 -5.65
C MET A 325 6.87 -18.61 -5.42
N LEU A 326 7.64 -18.30 -6.47
CA LEU A 326 9.11 -18.27 -6.48
C LEU A 326 9.77 -19.59 -6.03
N LYS A 327 9.03 -20.71 -6.10
CA LYS A 327 9.48 -22.06 -5.78
C LYS A 327 8.81 -23.07 -6.69
N ASP A 328 9.42 -24.23 -6.84
CA ASP A 328 8.83 -25.31 -7.64
C ASP A 328 7.60 -25.91 -6.94
N ALA A 329 6.60 -26.28 -7.73
CA ALA A 329 5.42 -26.99 -7.25
C ALA A 329 5.80 -28.42 -6.83
N ASP A 330 5.19 -28.92 -5.75
CA ASP A 330 5.30 -30.32 -5.42
C ASP A 330 4.52 -31.20 -6.41
N GLU A 331 4.88 -32.48 -6.46
CA GLU A 331 4.31 -33.46 -7.39
C GLU A 331 2.80 -33.67 -7.21
N LYS A 332 2.27 -33.47 -5.99
CA LYS A 332 0.84 -33.62 -5.72
C LYS A 332 0.06 -32.43 -6.29
N LYS A 333 0.53 -31.21 -6.03
CA LYS A 333 -0.04 -29.96 -6.57
C LYS A 333 -0.01 -29.95 -8.10
N LEU A 334 1.10 -30.38 -8.72
CA LEU A 334 1.18 -30.46 -10.18
C LEU A 334 0.09 -31.38 -10.76
N LYS A 335 -0.11 -32.56 -10.17
CA LYS A 335 -1.16 -33.50 -10.61
C LYS A 335 -2.56 -32.92 -10.46
N GLU A 336 -2.86 -32.24 -9.35
CA GLU A 336 -4.17 -31.60 -9.15
C GLU A 336 -4.42 -30.46 -10.14
N LEU A 337 -3.41 -29.64 -10.43
CA LEU A 337 -3.52 -28.56 -11.42
C LEU A 337 -3.66 -29.09 -12.84
N GLU A 338 -2.97 -30.19 -13.18
CA GLU A 338 -3.16 -30.89 -14.46
C GLU A 338 -4.58 -31.46 -14.58
N HIS A 339 -5.08 -32.07 -13.52
CA HIS A 339 -6.44 -32.60 -13.49
C HIS A 339 -7.48 -31.46 -13.67
N LEU A 340 -7.28 -30.33 -12.98
CA LEU A 340 -8.11 -29.14 -13.15
C LEU A 340 -8.10 -28.66 -14.61
N TYR A 341 -6.93 -28.60 -15.24
CA TYR A 341 -6.81 -28.23 -16.66
C TYR A 341 -7.61 -29.18 -17.56
N GLN A 342 -7.44 -30.50 -17.40
CA GLN A 342 -8.10 -31.48 -18.26
C GLN A 342 -9.62 -31.42 -18.11
N LYS A 343 -10.12 -31.27 -16.88
CA LYS A 343 -11.55 -31.11 -16.62
C LYS A 343 -12.09 -29.84 -17.27
N ALA A 344 -11.40 -28.71 -17.10
CA ALA A 344 -11.78 -27.45 -17.71
C ALA A 344 -11.76 -27.51 -19.24
N LEU A 345 -10.77 -28.17 -19.83
CA LEU A 345 -10.66 -28.35 -21.27
C LEU A 345 -11.86 -29.10 -21.83
N VAL A 346 -12.28 -30.20 -21.17
CA VAL A 346 -13.47 -30.97 -21.57
C VAL A 346 -14.74 -30.12 -21.46
N ASP A 347 -14.90 -29.38 -20.36
CA ASP A 347 -16.08 -28.55 -20.12
C ASP A 347 -16.18 -27.38 -21.11
N PHE A 348 -15.08 -26.67 -21.36
CA PHE A 348 -15.03 -25.58 -22.33
C PHE A 348 -15.13 -26.06 -23.79
N SER A 349 -14.67 -27.27 -24.09
CA SER A 349 -14.85 -27.87 -25.43
C SER A 349 -16.32 -28.17 -25.72
N LYS A 350 -17.10 -28.52 -24.70
CA LYS A 350 -18.57 -28.72 -24.83
C LYS A 350 -19.33 -27.39 -24.92
N LYS A 351 -18.76 -26.30 -24.37
CA LYS A 351 -19.40 -24.98 -24.29
C LYS A 351 -18.45 -23.85 -24.71
N PRO A 352 -18.13 -23.70 -26.01
CA PRO A 352 -17.21 -22.67 -26.50
C PRO A 352 -17.63 -21.25 -26.11
N ASP A 353 -18.93 -20.96 -26.06
CA ASP A 353 -19.47 -19.65 -25.64
C ASP A 353 -19.05 -19.29 -24.20
N SER A 354 -19.02 -20.28 -23.31
CA SER A 354 -18.57 -20.08 -21.92
C SER A 354 -17.08 -19.81 -21.85
N ALA A 355 -16.28 -20.42 -22.74
CA ALA A 355 -14.85 -20.17 -22.84
C ALA A 355 -14.57 -18.75 -23.32
N ALA A 356 -15.26 -18.30 -24.38
CA ALA A 356 -15.15 -16.94 -24.90
C ALA A 356 -15.54 -15.89 -23.85
N LYS A 357 -16.66 -16.11 -23.14
CA LYS A 357 -17.10 -15.23 -22.06
C LYS A 357 -16.09 -15.16 -20.91
N PHE A 358 -15.54 -16.30 -20.50
CA PHE A 358 -14.54 -16.34 -19.41
C PHE A 358 -13.24 -15.63 -19.80
N LEU A 359 -12.80 -15.76 -21.05
CA LEU A 359 -11.64 -15.04 -21.59
C LEU A 359 -11.93 -13.56 -21.88
N ASN A 360 -13.17 -13.09 -21.74
CA ASN A 360 -13.63 -11.77 -22.18
C ASN A 360 -13.29 -11.52 -23.66
N GLU A 361 -13.55 -12.50 -24.52
CA GLU A 361 -13.31 -12.46 -25.97
C GLU A 361 -14.61 -12.60 -26.76
N ASP A 362 -14.66 -11.93 -27.92
CA ASP A 362 -15.76 -12.08 -28.87
C ASP A 362 -15.61 -13.41 -29.62
N LEU A 363 -16.57 -14.32 -29.41
CA LEU A 363 -16.56 -15.64 -30.03
C LEU A 363 -16.49 -15.57 -31.56
N ALA A 364 -17.17 -14.61 -32.18
CA ALA A 364 -17.23 -14.48 -33.64
C ALA A 364 -15.87 -14.13 -34.26
N LYS A 365 -14.97 -13.52 -33.47
CA LYS A 365 -13.63 -13.09 -33.90
C LYS A 365 -12.52 -14.03 -33.42
N SER A 366 -12.87 -15.05 -32.65
CA SER A 366 -11.92 -15.91 -31.97
C SER A 366 -11.75 -17.26 -32.67
N ASN A 367 -10.55 -17.83 -32.58
CA ASN A 367 -10.32 -19.17 -33.11
C ASN A 367 -10.90 -20.22 -32.14
N VAL A 368 -12.09 -20.71 -32.47
CA VAL A 368 -12.88 -21.66 -31.66
C VAL A 368 -12.10 -22.93 -31.30
N LYS A 369 -11.11 -23.34 -32.11
CA LYS A 369 -10.29 -24.53 -31.82
C LYS A 369 -9.33 -24.36 -30.64
N VAL A 370 -8.89 -23.14 -30.35
CA VAL A 370 -7.92 -22.85 -29.27
C VAL A 370 -8.56 -22.15 -28.07
N LEU A 371 -9.81 -21.69 -28.17
CA LEU A 371 -10.52 -21.10 -27.04
C LEU A 371 -10.59 -22.01 -25.81
N PRO A 372 -10.92 -23.31 -25.92
CA PRO A 372 -11.01 -24.18 -24.75
C PRO A 372 -9.68 -24.35 -24.01
N SER A 373 -8.56 -24.49 -24.73
CA SER A 373 -7.23 -24.64 -24.10
C SER A 373 -6.80 -23.35 -23.40
N LYS A 374 -7.01 -22.18 -24.02
CA LYS A 374 -6.73 -20.89 -23.40
C LYS A 374 -7.55 -20.65 -22.13
N ALA A 375 -8.85 -20.95 -22.19
CA ALA A 375 -9.73 -20.82 -21.03
C ALA A 375 -9.34 -21.79 -19.89
N ALA A 376 -8.92 -23.02 -20.23
CA ALA A 376 -8.40 -23.97 -19.25
C ALA A 376 -7.10 -23.50 -18.58
N TYR A 377 -6.16 -22.93 -19.35
CA TYR A 377 -4.95 -22.31 -18.78
C TYR A 377 -5.29 -21.13 -17.87
N MET A 378 -6.20 -20.24 -18.29
CA MET A 378 -6.69 -19.14 -17.47
C MET A 378 -7.31 -19.62 -16.16
N LEU A 379 -8.08 -20.72 -16.18
CA LEU A 379 -8.68 -21.28 -14.97
C LEU A 379 -7.63 -21.81 -13.99
N VAL A 380 -6.61 -22.53 -14.49
CA VAL A 380 -5.50 -22.99 -13.65
C VAL A 380 -4.72 -21.81 -13.08
N ALA A 381 -4.44 -20.80 -13.89
CA ALA A 381 -3.79 -19.57 -13.44
C ALA A 381 -4.61 -18.85 -12.35
N ASN A 382 -5.93 -18.75 -12.52
CA ASN A 382 -6.83 -18.17 -11.54
C ASN A 382 -6.82 -18.95 -10.21
N ALA A 383 -6.82 -20.28 -10.28
CA ALA A 383 -6.66 -21.13 -9.10
C ALA A 383 -5.33 -20.89 -8.38
N VAL A 384 -4.22 -20.77 -9.13
CA VAL A 384 -2.89 -20.47 -8.57
C VAL A 384 -2.86 -19.10 -7.88
N LEU A 385 -3.45 -18.06 -8.49
CA LEU A 385 -3.55 -16.71 -7.90
C LEU A 385 -4.49 -16.65 -6.68
N ASN A 386 -5.34 -17.68 -6.49
CA ASN A 386 -6.27 -17.76 -5.37
C ASN A 386 -5.79 -18.66 -4.21
N LEU A 387 -4.60 -19.25 -4.31
CA LEU A 387 -4.05 -20.07 -3.23
C LEU A 387 -3.69 -19.22 -2.00
N ASP A 388 -3.93 -19.74 -0.80
CA ASP A 388 -3.46 -19.11 0.46
C ASP A 388 -1.97 -18.77 0.40
N GLU A 389 -1.18 -19.65 -0.21
CA GLU A 389 0.26 -19.50 -0.42
C GLU A 389 0.61 -18.29 -1.29
N PHE A 390 -0.24 -17.91 -2.25
CA PHE A 390 -0.04 -16.72 -3.08
C PHE A 390 -0.38 -15.45 -2.31
N LEU A 391 -1.47 -15.48 -1.54
CA LEU A 391 -2.01 -14.33 -0.81
C LEU A 391 -1.25 -14.05 0.50
N THR A 392 -0.36 -14.95 0.88
CA THR A 392 0.37 -14.93 2.15
C THR A 392 1.86 -14.77 1.91
N LYS A 393 2.48 -13.86 2.66
CA LYS A 393 3.93 -13.83 2.83
C LYS A 393 4.35 -15.06 3.62
N SER A 394 5.38 -15.79 3.18
CA SER A 394 5.94 -16.94 3.90
C SER A 394 7.43 -17.10 3.67
#